data_AF-A0A151R250-F1
#
_entry.id   AF-A0A151R250-F1
#
_cell.length_a   1.000
_cell.length_b   1.000
_cell.length_c   1.000
_cell.angle_alpha   90.00
_cell.angle_beta   90.00
_cell.angle_gamma   90.00
#
_symmetry.space_group_name_H-M   'P 1'
#
loop_
_entity.id
_entity.type
_entity.pdbx_description
1 polymer ?
#
loop_
_entity_poly.entity_id
_entity_poly.type
_entity_poly.pdbx_seq_one_letter_code
_entity_poly.pdbx_strand_id
1 'polypeptide(L)'
;MLDGLRKRLSSWKHKHLSIGGRVTLINSVLNATPIHFLSFFKAPNSVIKEIVAIQRDFLWRGVKDGLKIPWVKWETVCKSKVEGGLGIKDVRLFNWALLWKWVWRCMLSPSMLWAKVLHDRYDRIESFSNFLNVDRRASWWWKDIEWVLQQGNFLLDEKTERCIGDGTMTRFWEDKWIGGLHLLVVFPRLYSFSLDPLSVVAGNGTWGGSTWVWQGNWRKEPFVHEGRSVNTLLDMLQGLQVISSRQDY
;
A
#
# COMPACT_ATOMS: atom_id res chain seq x y z
N MET A 1 -12.51 -23.04 -5.18
CA MET A 1 -12.42 -21.81 -6.00
C MET A 1 -12.18 -22.13 -7.48
N LEU A 2 -11.11 -22.85 -7.81
CA LEU A 2 -10.71 -23.15 -9.19
C LEU A 2 -11.78 -23.94 -9.97
N ASP A 3 -12.42 -24.93 -9.34
CA ASP A 3 -13.54 -25.66 -9.97
C ASP A 3 -14.73 -24.76 -10.30
N GLY A 4 -14.97 -23.74 -9.46
CA GLY A 4 -15.99 -22.73 -9.72
C GLY A 4 -15.69 -21.89 -10.96
N LEU A 5 -14.41 -21.55 -11.19
CA LEU A 5 -13.98 -20.87 -12.41
C LEU A 5 -14.18 -21.79 -13.63
N ARG A 6 -13.73 -23.04 -13.54
CA ARG A 6 -13.88 -24.03 -14.63
C ARG A 6 -15.35 -24.27 -14.98
N LYS A 7 -16.22 -24.41 -13.97
CA LYS A 7 -17.67 -24.62 -14.15
C LYS A 7 -18.39 -23.42 -14.78
N ARG A 8 -17.99 -22.19 -14.42
CA ARG A 8 -18.54 -20.97 -15.05
C ARG A 8 -18.09 -20.81 -16.50
N LEU A 9 -16.91 -21.31 -16.83
CA LEU A 9 -16.40 -21.28 -18.20
C LEU A 9 -17.03 -22.35 -19.08
N SER A 10 -17.26 -23.55 -18.55
CA SER A 10 -17.93 -24.61 -19.30
C SER A 10 -19.38 -24.30 -19.62
N SER A 11 -20.07 -23.51 -18.78
CA SER A 11 -21.43 -23.03 -19.07
C SER A 11 -21.47 -21.97 -20.17
N TRP A 12 -20.36 -21.26 -20.38
CA TRP A 12 -20.26 -20.27 -21.45
C TRP A 12 -19.86 -20.93 -22.74
N LYS A 13 -20.83 -21.06 -23.64
CA LYS A 13 -20.61 -21.59 -24.98
C LYS A 13 -19.59 -20.71 -25.71
N HIS A 14 -18.35 -21.19 -25.81
CA HIS A 14 -17.27 -20.62 -26.65
C HIS A 14 -17.70 -20.36 -28.10
N LYS A 15 -18.83 -20.96 -28.52
CA LYS A 15 -19.43 -21.01 -29.86
C LYS A 15 -19.75 -19.65 -30.50
N HIS A 16 -20.00 -18.59 -29.72
CA HIS A 16 -20.50 -17.31 -30.28
C HIS A 16 -19.77 -16.05 -29.81
N LEU A 17 -18.69 -16.18 -29.04
CA LEU A 17 -18.00 -15.02 -28.46
C LEU A 17 -16.79 -14.61 -29.29
N SER A 18 -16.79 -13.34 -29.73
CA SER A 18 -15.62 -12.68 -30.31
C SER A 18 -14.47 -12.60 -29.31
N ILE A 19 -13.25 -12.35 -29.79
CA ILE A 19 -12.08 -12.19 -28.91
C ILE A 19 -12.29 -11.05 -27.90
N GLY A 20 -12.89 -9.93 -28.34
CA GLY A 20 -13.27 -8.82 -27.47
C GLY A 20 -14.31 -9.22 -26.41
N GLY A 21 -15.33 -10.00 -26.80
CA GLY A 21 -16.33 -10.51 -25.85
C GLY A 21 -15.70 -11.42 -24.79
N ARG A 22 -14.72 -12.25 -25.16
CA ARG A 22 -13.97 -13.09 -24.22
C ARG A 22 -13.15 -12.26 -23.24
N VAL A 23 -12.41 -11.26 -23.72
CA VAL A 23 -11.66 -10.33 -22.85
C VAL A 23 -12.60 -9.66 -21.85
N THR A 24 -13.76 -9.19 -22.30
CA THR A 24 -14.77 -8.57 -21.44
C THR A 24 -15.23 -9.52 -20.34
N LEU A 25 -15.54 -10.78 -20.67
CA LEU A 25 -15.98 -11.80 -19.71
C LEU A 25 -14.88 -12.22 -18.72
N ILE A 26 -13.62 -12.28 -19.16
CA ILE A 26 -12.47 -12.50 -18.27
C ILE A 26 -12.45 -11.40 -17.21
N ASN A 27 -12.54 -10.14 -17.66
CA ASN A 27 -12.45 -8.99 -16.77
C ASN A 27 -13.64 -8.83 -15.84
N SER A 28 -14.87 -9.05 -16.32
CA SER A 28 -16.08 -8.85 -15.52
C SER A 28 -16.39 -10.00 -14.56
N VAL A 29 -16.01 -11.24 -14.89
CA VAL A 29 -16.42 -12.42 -14.11
C VAL A 29 -15.25 -13.25 -13.62
N LEU A 30 -14.29 -13.61 -14.48
CA LEU A 30 -13.18 -14.48 -14.03
C LEU A 30 -12.25 -13.77 -13.06
N ASN A 31 -12.07 -12.46 -13.19
CA ASN A 31 -11.33 -11.66 -12.22
C ASN A 31 -12.15 -11.34 -10.97
N ALA A 32 -13.48 -11.30 -11.06
CA ALA A 32 -14.37 -11.02 -9.92
C ALA A 32 -14.63 -12.26 -9.05
N THR A 33 -14.71 -13.45 -9.65
CA THR A 33 -15.02 -14.70 -8.92
C THR A 33 -14.00 -15.05 -7.83
N PRO A 34 -12.67 -14.96 -8.04
CA PRO A 34 -11.69 -15.25 -7.00
C PRO A 34 -11.39 -14.03 -6.12
N ILE A 35 -12.01 -12.86 -6.37
CA ILE A 35 -11.61 -11.59 -5.73
C ILE A 35 -11.68 -11.65 -4.21
N HIS A 36 -12.65 -12.38 -3.65
CA HIS A 36 -12.77 -12.55 -2.21
C HIS A 36 -11.53 -13.24 -1.64
N PHE A 37 -11.13 -14.39 -2.21
CA PHE A 37 -9.96 -15.13 -1.77
C PHE A 37 -8.67 -14.34 -2.02
N LEU A 38 -8.53 -13.74 -3.20
CA LEU A 38 -7.36 -12.91 -3.55
C LEU A 38 -7.27 -11.62 -2.74
N SER A 39 -8.36 -11.17 -2.11
CA SER A 39 -8.33 -10.00 -1.25
C SER A 39 -7.89 -10.31 0.17
N PHE A 40 -8.08 -11.54 0.65
CA PHE A 40 -7.64 -11.92 1.99
C PHE A 40 -6.29 -12.64 1.95
N PHE A 41 -6.08 -13.56 1.02
CA PHE A 41 -4.90 -14.42 1.04
C PHE A 41 -3.95 -14.10 -0.09
N LYS A 42 -2.65 -14.23 0.19
CA LYS A 42 -1.63 -14.29 -0.84
C LYS A 42 -1.79 -15.59 -1.61
N ALA A 43 -2.08 -15.48 -2.90
CA ALA A 43 -2.27 -16.65 -3.73
C ALA A 43 -0.92 -17.37 -3.93
N PRO A 44 -0.84 -18.69 -3.68
CA PRO A 44 0.33 -19.46 -4.05
C PRO A 44 0.59 -19.37 -5.56
N ASN A 45 1.86 -19.42 -5.96
CA ASN A 45 2.24 -19.34 -7.37
C ASN A 45 1.58 -20.43 -8.23
N SER A 46 1.33 -21.62 -7.67
CA SER A 46 0.59 -22.69 -8.35
C SER A 46 -0.84 -22.28 -8.69
N VAL A 47 -1.57 -21.68 -7.73
CA VAL A 47 -2.94 -21.19 -7.92
C VAL A 47 -2.97 -20.06 -8.94
N ILE A 48 -2.04 -19.12 -8.87
CA ILE A 48 -1.92 -18.04 -9.87
C ILE A 48 -1.71 -18.62 -11.26
N LYS A 49 -0.78 -19.56 -11.42
CA LYS A 49 -0.51 -20.24 -12.70
C LYS A 49 -1.75 -20.94 -13.23
N GLU A 50 -2.53 -21.57 -12.35
CA GLU A 50 -3.75 -22.27 -12.76
C GLU A 50 -4.87 -21.31 -13.18
N ILE A 51 -5.09 -20.20 -12.46
CA ILE A 51 -6.03 -19.16 -12.88
C ILE A 51 -5.61 -18.59 -14.25
N VAL A 52 -4.32 -18.29 -14.42
CA VAL A 52 -3.78 -17.79 -15.68
C VAL A 52 -3.96 -18.81 -16.81
N ALA A 53 -3.73 -20.10 -16.55
CA ALA A 53 -3.96 -21.16 -17.53
C ALA A 53 -5.42 -21.21 -17.97
N ILE A 54 -6.35 -21.14 -17.01
CA ILE A 54 -7.80 -21.09 -17.27
C ILE A 54 -8.17 -19.87 -18.12
N GLN A 55 -7.63 -18.68 -17.81
CA GLN A 55 -7.87 -17.45 -18.59
C GLN A 55 -7.30 -17.55 -20.00
N ARG A 56 -6.09 -18.10 -20.15
CA ARG A 56 -5.41 -18.31 -21.42
C ARG A 56 -6.18 -19.28 -22.30
N ASP A 57 -6.59 -20.41 -21.74
CA ASP A 57 -7.43 -21.38 -22.43
C ASP A 57 -8.73 -20.71 -22.86
N PHE A 58 -9.43 -19.99 -21.99
CA PHE A 58 -10.67 -19.33 -22.38
C PHE A 58 -10.50 -18.29 -23.50
N LEU A 59 -9.42 -17.50 -23.45
CA LEU A 59 -9.14 -16.48 -24.46
C LEU A 59 -8.85 -17.11 -25.83
N TRP A 60 -7.91 -18.06 -25.87
CA TRP A 60 -7.34 -18.58 -27.12
C TRP A 60 -8.03 -19.83 -27.63
N ARG A 61 -8.55 -20.70 -26.76
CA ARG A 61 -9.23 -21.95 -27.15
C ARG A 61 -10.59 -21.60 -27.77
N GLY A 62 -10.65 -21.74 -29.10
CA GLY A 62 -11.82 -21.47 -29.93
C GLY A 62 -12.77 -22.65 -30.01
N VAL A 63 -13.75 -22.55 -30.91
CA VAL A 63 -14.80 -23.57 -31.17
C VAL A 63 -14.27 -24.83 -31.87
N LYS A 64 -13.15 -24.73 -32.58
CA LYS A 64 -12.51 -25.89 -33.22
C LYS A 64 -11.54 -26.51 -32.23
N ASP A 65 -11.68 -27.82 -31.99
CA ASP A 65 -10.91 -28.69 -31.09
C ASP A 65 -9.39 -28.78 -31.36
N GLY A 66 -8.80 -27.74 -31.96
CA GLY A 66 -7.35 -27.59 -32.07
C GLY A 66 -6.79 -26.80 -30.89
N LEU A 67 -5.68 -27.27 -30.35
CA LEU A 67 -4.79 -26.47 -29.51
C LEU A 67 -4.37 -25.22 -30.29
N LYS A 68 -5.05 -24.10 -30.10
CA LYS A 68 -4.58 -22.81 -30.63
C LYS A 68 -3.39 -22.36 -29.81
N ILE A 69 -2.22 -22.31 -30.45
CA ILE A 69 -0.99 -21.85 -29.82
C ILE A 69 -1.14 -20.35 -29.52
N PRO A 70 -1.01 -19.93 -28.25
CA PRO A 70 -0.99 -18.52 -27.91
C PRO A 70 0.36 -17.91 -28.34
N TRP A 71 0.34 -17.14 -29.43
CA TRP A 71 1.54 -16.49 -30.00
C TRP A 71 2.02 -15.27 -29.19
N VAL A 72 1.15 -14.71 -28.34
CA VAL A 72 1.45 -13.51 -27.56
C VAL A 72 1.78 -13.90 -26.11
N LYS A 73 2.89 -13.36 -25.60
CA LYS A 73 3.29 -13.48 -24.19
C LYS A 73 2.16 -12.97 -23.29
N TRP A 74 1.85 -13.67 -22.19
CA TRP A 74 0.72 -13.29 -21.33
C TRP A 74 0.89 -11.90 -20.75
N GLU A 75 2.12 -11.54 -20.40
CA GLU A 75 2.47 -10.24 -19.85
C GLU A 75 2.11 -9.12 -20.82
N THR A 76 2.22 -9.34 -22.14
CA THR A 76 1.82 -8.37 -23.16
C THR A 76 0.30 -8.25 -23.25
N VAL A 77 -0.42 -9.37 -23.13
CA VAL A 77 -1.89 -9.37 -23.08
C VAL A 77 -2.42 -8.60 -21.88
N CYS A 78 -1.73 -8.69 -20.74
CA CYS A 78 -2.12 -8.03 -19.50
C CYS A 78 -1.87 -6.52 -19.46
N LYS A 79 -1.06 -5.97 -20.39
CA LYS A 79 -0.83 -4.52 -20.46
C LYS A 79 -2.13 -3.76 -20.69
N SER A 80 -2.13 -2.47 -20.32
CA SER A 80 -3.26 -1.60 -20.59
C SER A 80 -3.49 -1.46 -22.10
N LYS A 81 -4.72 -1.05 -22.50
CA LYS A 81 -5.03 -0.80 -23.92
C LYS A 81 -4.18 0.32 -24.52
N VAL A 82 -3.80 1.30 -23.71
CA VAL A 82 -2.94 2.43 -24.10
C VAL A 82 -1.52 1.92 -24.43
N GLU A 83 -1.04 0.92 -23.69
CA GLU A 83 0.27 0.28 -23.91
C GLU A 83 0.21 -0.88 -24.93
N GLY A 84 -0.89 -1.01 -25.69
CA GLY A 84 -1.06 -2.02 -26.74
C GLY A 84 -1.45 -3.41 -26.25
N GLY A 85 -1.84 -3.57 -24.98
CA GLY A 85 -2.37 -4.82 -24.43
C GLY A 85 -3.89 -4.96 -24.54
N LEU A 86 -4.45 -6.05 -24.01
CA LEU A 86 -5.90 -6.28 -23.98
C LEU A 86 -6.57 -5.77 -22.70
N GLY A 87 -5.79 -5.30 -21.73
CA GLY A 87 -6.30 -4.84 -20.43
C GLY A 87 -6.83 -5.97 -19.55
N ILE A 88 -6.33 -7.20 -19.70
CA ILE A 88 -6.59 -8.29 -18.76
C ILE A 88 -5.73 -8.07 -17.52
N LYS A 89 -6.31 -8.17 -16.32
CA LYS A 89 -5.53 -7.98 -15.09
C LYS A 89 -4.51 -9.10 -14.91
N ASP A 90 -3.25 -8.74 -14.65
CA ASP A 90 -2.26 -9.69 -14.13
C ASP A 90 -2.71 -10.15 -12.74
N VAL A 91 -3.02 -11.45 -12.60
CA VAL A 91 -3.58 -12.04 -11.37
C VAL A 91 -2.64 -11.88 -10.17
N ARG A 92 -1.31 -11.94 -10.40
CA ARG A 92 -0.32 -11.79 -9.34
C ARG A 92 -0.30 -10.35 -8.84
N LEU A 93 -0.16 -9.39 -9.74
CA LEU A 93 -0.18 -7.97 -9.39
C LEU A 93 -1.52 -7.56 -8.78
N PHE A 94 -2.62 -8.12 -9.28
CA PHE A 94 -3.95 -7.87 -8.74
C PHE A 94 -4.13 -8.41 -7.31
N ASN A 95 -3.60 -9.61 -7.01
CA ASN A 95 -3.59 -10.14 -5.65
C ASN A 95 -2.78 -9.24 -4.69
N TRP A 96 -1.60 -8.79 -5.11
CA TRP A 96 -0.79 -7.87 -4.31
C TRP A 96 -1.52 -6.55 -4.06
N ALA A 97 -2.13 -5.96 -5.10
CA ALA A 97 -2.89 -4.73 -4.97
C ALA A 97 -4.10 -4.87 -4.02
N LEU A 98 -4.79 -6.01 -4.04
CA LEU A 98 -5.92 -6.27 -3.16
C LEU A 98 -5.51 -6.48 -1.70
N LEU A 99 -4.32 -7.05 -1.45
CA LEU A 99 -3.74 -7.12 -0.11
C LEU A 99 -3.30 -5.72 0.36
N TRP A 100 -2.65 -4.95 -0.52
CA TRP A 100 -2.29 -3.55 -0.28
C TRP A 100 -3.49 -2.68 0.11
N LYS A 101 -4.66 -2.90 -0.48
CA LYS A 101 -5.90 -2.22 -0.08
C LYS A 101 -6.17 -2.34 1.43
N TRP A 102 -5.88 -3.48 2.06
CA TRP A 102 -6.09 -3.64 3.50
C TRP A 102 -5.08 -2.87 4.33
N VAL A 103 -3.82 -2.87 3.92
CA VAL A 103 -2.78 -2.02 4.52
C VAL A 103 -3.22 -0.56 4.48
N TRP A 104 -3.59 -0.08 3.30
CA TRP A 104 -4.02 1.29 3.08
C TRP A 104 -5.24 1.67 3.92
N ARG A 105 -6.24 0.78 4.01
CA ARG A 105 -7.43 0.97 4.86
C ARG A 105 -7.09 0.98 6.35
N CYS A 106 -6.10 0.20 6.77
CA CYS A 106 -5.64 0.18 8.15
C CYS A 106 -5.05 1.54 8.54
N MET A 107 -4.25 2.13 7.64
CA MET A 107 -3.64 3.45 7.83
C MET A 107 -4.67 4.58 7.83
N LEU A 108 -5.58 4.61 6.85
CA LEU A 108 -6.57 5.70 6.73
C LEU A 108 -7.69 5.65 7.76
N SER A 109 -7.95 4.50 8.39
CA SER A 109 -9.12 4.31 9.25
C SER A 109 -8.78 3.48 10.49
N PRO A 110 -7.84 3.95 11.33
CA PRO A 110 -7.38 3.22 12.52
C PRO A 110 -8.49 3.07 13.58
N SER A 111 -9.53 3.92 13.52
CA SER A 111 -10.65 3.92 14.47
C SER A 111 -11.64 2.77 14.27
N MET A 112 -11.60 2.08 13.13
CA MET A 112 -12.48 0.94 12.86
C MET A 112 -12.17 -0.23 13.79
N LEU A 113 -13.20 -0.95 14.24
CA LEU A 113 -13.05 -2.08 15.19
C LEU A 113 -12.04 -3.13 14.71
N TRP A 114 -12.09 -3.52 13.44
CA TRP A 114 -11.16 -4.51 12.89
C TRP A 114 -9.72 -3.99 12.88
N ALA A 115 -9.50 -2.69 12.63
CA ALA A 115 -8.17 -2.08 12.66
C ALA A 115 -7.65 -1.99 14.10
N LYS A 116 -8.50 -1.61 15.07
CA LYS A 116 -8.18 -1.62 16.51
C LYS A 116 -7.73 -3.00 16.99
N VAL A 117 -8.49 -4.05 16.64
CA VAL A 117 -8.12 -5.44 17.00
C VAL A 117 -6.78 -5.84 16.41
N LEU A 118 -6.45 -5.39 15.20
CA LEU A 118 -5.15 -5.66 14.58
C LEU A 118 -4.03 -4.89 15.27
N HIS A 119 -4.24 -3.61 15.57
CA HIS A 119 -3.27 -2.78 16.28
C HIS A 119 -2.98 -3.30 17.70
N ASP A 120 -4.00 -3.76 18.41
CA ASP A 120 -3.84 -4.32 19.76
C ASP A 120 -3.15 -5.69 19.73
N ARG A 121 -3.28 -6.44 18.63
CA ARG A 121 -2.73 -7.80 18.52
C ARG A 121 -1.34 -7.88 17.90
N TYR A 122 -1.06 -7.03 16.92
CA TYR A 122 0.12 -7.11 16.06
C TYR A 122 0.97 -5.85 16.07
N ASP A 123 0.74 -4.97 17.04
CA ASP A 123 1.24 -3.60 17.09
C ASP A 123 0.78 -2.75 15.90
N ARG A 124 0.95 -1.44 16.04
CA ARG A 124 0.51 -0.50 15.01
C ARG A 124 1.38 -0.62 13.76
N ILE A 125 0.74 -0.57 12.59
CA ILE A 125 1.39 -0.28 11.30
C ILE A 125 1.76 1.22 11.31
N GLU A 126 2.70 1.62 12.16
CA GLU A 126 3.08 3.03 12.31
C GLU A 126 4.04 3.47 11.23
N SER A 127 4.91 2.56 10.76
CA SER A 127 5.87 2.85 9.71
C SER A 127 6.21 1.59 8.93
N PHE A 128 6.42 1.75 7.63
CA PHE A 128 6.79 0.65 6.74
C PHE A 128 8.19 0.08 7.06
N SER A 129 8.99 0.81 7.83
CA SER A 129 10.39 0.51 8.10
C SER A 129 10.66 -0.57 9.17
N ASN A 130 9.69 -0.94 10.01
CA ASN A 130 9.97 -1.72 11.24
C ASN A 130 9.42 -3.16 11.30
N PHE A 131 8.96 -3.75 10.19
CA PHE A 131 8.42 -5.13 10.17
C PHE A 131 9.51 -6.23 10.15
N LEU A 132 10.47 -6.16 11.07
CA LEU A 132 11.61 -7.08 11.13
C LEU A 132 11.35 -8.35 11.94
N ASN A 133 10.31 -8.38 12.79
CA ASN A 133 9.99 -9.54 13.63
C ASN A 133 8.58 -10.07 13.34
N VAL A 134 8.48 -11.00 12.39
CA VAL A 134 7.24 -11.75 12.13
C VAL A 134 6.94 -12.62 13.35
N ASP A 135 5.91 -12.29 14.12
CA ASP A 135 5.44 -13.15 15.19
C ASP A 135 5.02 -14.50 14.58
N ARG A 136 5.65 -15.58 15.05
CA ARG A 136 5.33 -16.94 14.60
C ARG A 136 3.87 -17.30 14.88
N ARG A 137 3.27 -16.70 15.90
CA ARG A 137 1.85 -16.86 16.30
C ARG A 137 0.89 -15.96 15.51
N ALA A 138 1.41 -15.13 14.60
CA ALA A 138 0.57 -14.32 13.73
C ALA A 138 -0.32 -15.19 12.83
N SER A 139 -1.52 -14.67 12.54
CA SER A 139 -2.45 -15.32 11.63
C SER A 139 -1.86 -15.38 10.23
N TRP A 140 -2.25 -16.39 9.45
CA TRP A 140 -1.81 -16.51 8.06
C TRP A 140 -2.13 -15.27 7.23
N TRP A 141 -3.30 -14.67 7.48
CA TRP A 141 -3.70 -13.43 6.85
C TRP A 141 -2.74 -12.28 7.17
N TRP A 142 -2.38 -12.10 8.44
CA TRP A 142 -1.44 -11.06 8.85
C TRP A 142 -0.04 -11.27 8.26
N LYS A 143 0.44 -12.52 8.22
CA LYS A 143 1.72 -12.88 7.56
C LYS A 143 1.72 -12.51 6.08
N ASP A 144 0.59 -12.68 5.39
CA ASP A 144 0.45 -12.26 3.99
C ASP A 144 0.48 -10.73 3.84
N ILE A 145 -0.12 -9.99 4.78
CA ILE A 145 -0.08 -8.52 4.83
C ILE A 145 1.33 -8.01 5.11
N GLU A 146 2.02 -8.56 6.12
CA GLU A 146 3.42 -8.26 6.44
C GLU A 146 4.35 -8.54 5.25
N TRP A 147 4.12 -9.66 4.56
CA TRP A 147 4.90 -9.98 3.37
C TRP A 147 4.73 -8.91 2.28
N VAL A 148 3.50 -8.45 2.03
CA VAL A 148 3.23 -7.40 1.05
C VAL A 148 3.87 -6.07 1.46
N LEU A 149 3.80 -5.72 2.75
CA LEU A 149 4.48 -4.55 3.33
C LEU A 149 5.99 -4.59 3.06
N GLN A 150 6.64 -5.73 3.30
CA GLN A 150 8.07 -5.92 3.04
C GLN A 150 8.43 -5.76 1.56
N GLN A 151 7.58 -6.23 0.64
CA GLN A 151 7.86 -6.13 -0.80
C GLN A 151 7.65 -4.71 -1.37
N GLY A 152 6.69 -3.96 -0.85
CA GLY A 152 6.34 -2.63 -1.37
C GLY A 152 6.88 -1.45 -0.56
N ASN A 153 7.67 -1.72 0.49
CA ASN A 153 8.25 -0.70 1.38
C ASN A 153 8.93 0.43 0.61
N PHE A 154 9.82 0.09 -0.33
CA PHE A 154 10.51 1.05 -1.20
C PHE A 154 9.55 1.89 -2.07
N LEU A 155 8.58 1.24 -2.71
CA LEU A 155 7.66 1.89 -3.66
C LEU A 155 6.69 2.85 -2.97
N LEU A 156 6.26 2.53 -1.74
CA LEU A 156 5.42 3.42 -0.95
C LEU A 156 6.22 4.56 -0.37
N ASP A 157 7.39 4.27 0.21
CA ASP A 157 8.21 5.31 0.80
C ASP A 157 8.49 6.41 -0.24
N GLU A 158 8.82 6.05 -1.48
CA GLU A 158 9.04 7.01 -2.57
C GLU A 158 7.80 7.83 -2.97
N LYS A 159 6.58 7.28 -2.82
CA LYS A 159 5.35 7.84 -3.43
C LYS A 159 4.26 8.26 -2.44
N THR A 160 4.51 8.14 -1.14
CA THR A 160 3.53 8.45 -0.10
C THR A 160 4.07 9.50 0.85
N GLU A 161 3.20 10.43 1.21
CA GLU A 161 3.46 11.47 2.20
C GLU A 161 2.29 11.47 3.18
N ARG A 162 2.58 11.62 4.46
CA ARG A 162 1.59 11.79 5.51
C ARG A 162 1.06 13.21 5.49
N CYS A 163 -0.26 13.31 5.52
CA CYS A 163 -0.95 14.57 5.65
C CYS A 163 -1.24 14.83 7.13
N ILE A 164 -0.71 15.93 7.67
CA ILE A 164 -0.91 16.31 9.07
C ILE A 164 -2.37 16.70 9.30
N GLY A 165 -2.98 16.09 10.31
CA GLY A 165 -4.19 16.53 10.97
C GLY A 165 -3.83 17.01 12.38
N ASP A 166 -4.16 16.22 13.39
CA ASP A 166 -3.89 16.49 14.81
C ASP A 166 -2.43 16.24 15.22
N GLY A 167 -1.63 15.63 14.34
CA GLY A 167 -0.20 15.37 14.54
C GLY A 167 0.11 14.29 15.57
N THR A 168 -0.90 13.53 16.02
CA THR A 168 -0.73 12.52 17.09
C THR A 168 -0.25 11.17 16.58
N MET A 169 -0.34 10.92 15.27
CA MET A 169 0.05 9.64 14.67
C MET A 169 1.32 9.74 13.83
N THR A 170 1.70 10.95 13.43
CA THR A 170 2.87 11.23 12.59
C THR A 170 4.10 11.49 13.44
N ARG A 171 5.18 10.75 13.22
CA ARG A 171 6.49 10.98 13.84
C ARG A 171 7.17 12.17 13.18
N PHE A 172 7.60 13.13 13.99
CA PHE A 172 8.14 14.40 13.50
C PHE A 172 9.39 14.18 12.63
N TRP A 173 10.33 13.34 13.07
CA TRP A 173 11.59 13.13 12.35
C TRP A 173 11.56 12.00 11.34
N GLU A 174 10.84 10.92 11.67
CA GLU A 174 10.90 9.64 10.96
C GLU A 174 9.94 9.53 9.78
N ASP A 175 8.81 10.24 9.80
CA ASP A 175 7.82 10.12 8.71
C ASP A 175 8.04 11.20 7.65
N LYS A 176 7.60 10.91 6.41
CA LYS A 176 7.54 11.91 5.33
C LYS A 176 6.24 12.69 5.43
N TRP A 177 6.29 13.88 6.00
CA TRP A 177 5.11 14.76 6.09
C TRP A 177 5.39 16.19 5.62
N ILE A 178 6.63 16.49 5.21
CA ILE A 178 7.03 17.76 4.59
C ILE A 178 7.70 17.46 3.25
N GLY A 179 6.96 17.66 2.15
CA GLY A 179 7.49 17.62 0.78
C GLY A 179 8.23 16.33 0.41
N GLY A 180 7.77 15.18 0.91
CA GLY A 180 8.36 13.87 0.61
C GLY A 180 9.70 13.59 1.28
N LEU A 181 10.12 14.41 2.25
CA LEU A 181 11.40 14.28 2.93
C LEU A 181 11.24 13.70 4.34
N HIS A 182 12.18 12.83 4.72
CA HIS A 182 12.39 12.49 6.12
C HIS A 182 13.30 13.53 6.76
N LEU A 183 12.80 14.25 7.77
CA LEU A 183 13.60 15.27 8.46
C LEU A 183 14.86 14.70 9.10
N LEU A 184 14.85 13.43 9.52
CA LEU A 184 16.05 12.76 10.04
C LEU A 184 17.20 12.66 9.01
N VAL A 185 16.88 12.55 7.72
CA VAL A 185 17.87 12.41 6.64
C VAL A 185 18.42 13.77 6.26
N VAL A 186 17.55 14.80 6.24
CA VAL A 186 17.95 16.18 5.94
C VAL A 186 18.73 16.80 7.09
N PHE A 187 18.33 16.52 8.33
CA PHE A 187 18.91 17.10 9.54
C PHE A 187 19.35 16.03 10.56
N PRO A 188 20.30 15.15 10.21
CA PRO A 188 20.72 14.03 11.07
C PRO A 188 21.32 14.50 12.41
N ARG A 189 21.98 15.67 12.41
CA ARG A 189 22.50 16.27 13.64
C ARG A 189 21.37 16.76 14.55
N LEU A 190 20.39 17.48 14.02
CA LEU A 190 19.25 17.96 14.82
C LEU A 190 18.44 16.79 15.39
N TYR A 191 18.27 15.72 14.60
CA TYR A 191 17.68 14.47 15.06
C TYR A 191 18.42 13.91 16.30
N SER A 192 19.75 13.84 16.24
CA SER A 192 20.55 13.33 17.37
C SER A 192 20.50 14.21 18.63
N PHE A 193 20.22 15.51 18.48
CA PHE A 193 20.10 16.46 19.59
C PHE A 193 18.68 16.65 20.10
N SER A 194 17.68 16.11 19.39
CA SER A 194 16.29 16.19 19.81
C SER A 194 16.10 15.54 21.19
N LEU A 195 15.27 16.17 22.03
CA LEU A 195 14.94 15.65 23.36
C LEU A 195 14.36 14.24 23.23
N ASP A 196 13.39 14.11 22.32
CA ASP A 196 12.76 12.86 21.94
C ASP A 196 12.77 12.70 20.40
N PRO A 197 13.69 11.86 19.86
CA PRO A 197 13.78 11.60 18.42
C PRO A 197 12.54 10.88 17.86
N LEU A 198 11.78 10.17 18.70
CA LEU A 198 10.57 9.45 18.32
C LEU A 198 9.30 10.28 18.58
N SER A 199 9.46 11.57 18.90
CA SER A 199 8.33 12.46 19.17
C SER A 199 7.40 12.59 17.97
N VAL A 200 6.10 12.68 18.28
CA VAL A 200 5.06 12.97 17.29
C VAL A 200 5.01 14.45 16.95
N VAL A 201 4.43 14.79 15.81
CA VAL A 201 4.31 16.18 15.34
C VAL A 201 3.60 17.06 16.38
N ALA A 202 2.55 16.55 17.02
CA ALA A 202 1.83 17.23 18.10
C ALA A 202 2.67 17.47 19.37
N GLY A 203 3.76 16.71 19.57
CA GLY A 203 4.65 16.87 20.72
C GLY A 203 5.71 17.96 20.51
N ASN A 204 5.85 18.49 19.29
CA ASN A 204 6.88 19.46 18.91
C ASN A 204 6.32 20.89 18.78
N GLY A 205 5.19 21.18 19.43
CA GLY A 205 4.62 22.51 19.45
C GLY A 205 3.48 22.64 20.45
N THR A 206 2.98 23.86 20.60
CA THR A 206 1.84 24.16 21.46
C THR A 206 0.88 25.13 20.78
N TRP A 207 -0.38 25.10 21.21
CA TRP A 207 -1.39 26.05 20.77
C TRP A 207 -1.23 27.38 21.51
N GLY A 208 -0.74 28.39 20.81
CA GLY A 208 -0.78 29.79 21.24
C GLY A 208 -2.09 30.42 20.81
N GLY A 209 -3.20 30.10 21.51
CA GLY A 209 -4.53 30.53 21.09
C GLY A 209 -5.01 29.79 19.83
N SER A 210 -5.21 30.51 18.73
CA SER A 210 -5.71 29.95 17.46
C SER A 210 -4.61 29.50 16.48
N THR A 211 -3.34 29.69 16.82
CA THR A 211 -2.20 29.34 15.96
C THR A 211 -1.29 28.32 16.62
N TRP A 212 -0.89 27.33 15.83
CA TRP A 212 0.13 26.37 16.22
C TRP A 212 1.51 27.03 16.24
N VAL A 213 2.23 26.93 17.36
CA VAL A 213 3.58 27.44 17.53
C VAL A 213 4.53 26.26 17.71
N TRP A 214 5.45 26.10 16.75
CA TRP A 214 6.49 25.08 16.81
C TRP A 214 7.49 25.38 17.93
N GLN A 215 7.81 24.37 18.73
CA GLN A 215 8.78 24.45 19.82
C GLN A 215 9.93 23.47 19.55
N GLY A 216 11.16 24.00 19.49
CA GLY A 216 12.35 23.18 19.37
C GLY A 216 12.73 22.56 20.71
N ASN A 217 12.31 21.31 20.93
CA ASN A 217 12.67 20.56 22.14
C ASN A 217 14.03 19.89 21.96
N TRP A 218 15.09 20.57 22.41
CA TRP A 218 16.48 20.10 22.29
C TRP A 218 17.02 19.61 23.63
N ARG A 219 17.91 18.59 23.62
CA ARG A 219 18.62 18.12 24.83
C ARG A 219 19.60 19.17 25.37
N LYS A 220 20.11 20.02 24.50
CA LYS A 220 21.05 21.12 24.77
C LYS A 220 20.73 22.26 23.82
N GLU A 221 21.03 23.49 24.22
CA GLU A 221 20.88 24.63 23.32
C GLU A 221 21.74 24.44 22.05
N PRO A 222 21.17 24.66 20.86
CA PRO A 222 21.91 24.54 19.61
C PRO A 222 23.12 25.47 19.58
N PHE A 223 24.26 24.97 19.13
CA PHE A 223 25.44 25.83 18.96
C PHE A 223 25.24 26.80 17.78
N VAL A 224 26.00 27.90 17.75
CA VAL A 224 25.91 28.94 16.71
C VAL A 224 26.02 28.37 15.28
N HIS A 225 26.84 27.34 15.08
CA HIS A 225 27.01 26.69 13.77
C HIS A 225 25.83 25.79 13.36
N GLU A 226 24.97 25.40 14.30
CA GLU A 226 23.75 24.61 14.09
C GLU A 226 22.52 25.50 13.89
N GLY A 227 22.61 26.77 14.30
CA GLY A 227 21.55 27.76 14.15
C GLY A 227 21.07 27.93 12.71
N ARG A 228 21.95 27.76 11.70
CA ARG A 228 21.53 27.76 10.29
C ARG A 228 20.57 26.61 9.98
N SER A 229 20.87 25.40 10.44
CA SER A 229 20.01 24.22 10.22
C SER A 229 18.69 24.35 10.97
N VAL A 230 18.71 24.90 12.20
CA VAL A 230 17.50 25.19 12.97
C VAL A 230 16.61 26.20 12.24
N ASN A 231 17.19 27.27 11.71
CA ASN A 231 16.45 28.27 10.94
C ASN A 231 15.85 27.67 9.66
N THR A 232 16.62 26.88 8.89
CA THR A 232 16.07 26.17 7.73
C THR A 232 14.89 25.26 8.10
N LEU A 233 15.00 24.54 9.22
CA LEU A 233 13.91 23.70 9.72
C LEU A 233 12.68 24.55 10.09
N LEU A 234 12.86 25.65 10.82
CA LEU A 234 11.76 26.55 11.19
C LEU A 234 11.09 27.19 9.97
N ASP A 235 11.87 27.57 8.95
CA ASP A 235 11.35 28.09 7.68
C ASP A 235 10.52 27.02 6.94
N MET A 236 10.95 25.76 6.95
CA MET A 236 10.18 24.63 6.38
C MET A 236 8.89 24.36 7.14
N LEU A 237 8.87 24.62 8.45
CA LEU A 237 7.69 24.46 9.31
C LEU A 237 6.75 25.66 9.24
N GLN A 238 7.22 26.79 8.73
CA GLN A 238 6.46 28.03 8.66
C GLN A 238 5.26 27.86 7.74
N GLY A 239 4.06 28.19 8.24
CA GLY A 239 2.80 28.05 7.50
C GLY A 239 2.15 26.68 7.60
N LEU A 240 2.82 25.67 8.17
CA LEU A 240 2.17 24.40 8.53
C LEU A 240 1.38 24.59 9.83
N GLN A 241 0.14 24.11 9.84
CA GLN A 241 -0.75 24.15 11.00
C GLN A 241 -1.26 22.76 11.30
N VAL A 242 -1.17 22.36 12.57
CA VAL A 242 -1.83 21.17 13.09
C VAL A 242 -3.32 21.51 13.23
N ILE A 243 -4.21 20.62 12.82
CA ILE A 243 -5.67 20.81 12.88
C ILE A 243 -6.23 19.78 13.86
N SER A 244 -6.59 20.22 15.06
CA SER A 244 -7.09 19.35 16.14
C SER A 244 -8.38 18.59 15.80
N SER A 245 -9.17 19.07 14.83
CA SER A 245 -10.43 18.44 14.42
C SER A 245 -10.29 17.33 13.37
N ARG A 246 -9.08 17.08 12.85
CA ARG A 246 -8.84 16.13 11.76
C ARG A 246 -7.76 15.13 12.16
N GLN A 247 -7.95 13.85 11.87
CA GLN A 247 -6.91 12.84 12.07
C GLN A 247 -5.87 12.89 10.95
N ASP A 248 -4.63 12.54 11.28
CA ASP A 248 -3.55 12.28 10.32
C ASP A 248 -3.95 11.15 9.35
N TYR A 249 -3.48 11.20 8.09
CA TYR A 249 -3.77 10.18 7.07
C TYR A 249 -2.68 10.04 6.00
#